data_AF-A0A841YXB9-F1
#
_entry.id   AF-A0A841YXB9-F1
#
_cell.length_a   1.000
_cell.length_b   1.000
_cell.length_c   1.000
_cell.angle_alpha   90.00
_cell.angle_beta   90.00
_cell.angle_gamma   90.00
#
_symmetry.space_group_name_H-M   'P 1'
#
loop_
_entity.id
_entity.type
_entity.pdbx_description
1 polymer ?
#
loop_
_entity_poly.entity_id
_entity_poly.type
_entity_poly.pdbx_seq_one_letter_code
_entity_poly.pdbx_strand_id
1 'polypeptide(L)'
;MEAKQTFSAKYNVPEIEKIKMELIVEIIKLRKQAKLSQKELAEKCGMKQPQLAKIEDLDGNPTIETLLRVLVVFHKKLVVA
;
A
#
# COMPACT_ATOMS: atom_id res chain seq x y z
N MET A 1 22.00 -7.58 -17.75
CA MET A 1 22.21 -7.01 -16.39
C MET A 1 22.14 -5.47 -16.36
N GLU A 2 21.99 -4.77 -17.49
CA GLU A 2 22.07 -3.30 -17.55
C GLU A 2 20.75 -2.55 -17.24
N ALA A 3 19.59 -3.21 -17.26
CA ALA A 3 18.30 -2.55 -17.11
C ALA A 3 17.94 -2.12 -15.66
N LYS A 4 18.61 -2.70 -14.64
CA LYS A 4 18.31 -2.37 -13.23
C LYS A 4 18.93 -1.04 -12.79
N GLN A 5 20.05 -0.66 -13.40
CA GLN A 5 20.82 0.52 -12.99
C GLN A 5 20.27 1.83 -13.57
N THR A 6 19.50 1.75 -14.65
CA THR A 6 18.84 2.90 -15.32
C THR A 6 17.50 3.29 -14.68
N PHE A 7 16.80 2.35 -14.03
CA PHE A 7 15.49 2.63 -13.40
C PHE A 7 15.62 3.44 -12.10
N SER A 8 16.59 3.11 -11.24
CA SER A 8 16.74 3.77 -9.92
C SER A 8 17.24 5.22 -10.01
N ALA A 9 17.95 5.60 -11.07
CA ALA A 9 18.41 6.97 -11.27
C ALA A 9 17.29 7.92 -11.74
N LYS A 10 16.26 7.39 -12.42
CA LYS A 10 15.11 8.16 -12.92
C LYS A 10 14.08 8.45 -11.82
N TYR A 11 14.01 7.61 -10.79
CA TYR A 11 13.06 7.75 -9.68
C TYR A 11 13.81 7.89 -8.36
N ASN A 12 13.77 9.09 -7.79
CA ASN A 12 14.37 9.36 -6.49
C ASN A 12 13.72 8.47 -5.41
N VAL A 13 14.51 7.63 -4.73
CA VAL A 13 14.03 6.68 -3.71
C VAL A 13 13.17 7.36 -2.62
N PRO A 14 13.53 8.54 -2.08
CA PRO A 14 12.67 9.35 -1.22
C PRO A 14 11.27 9.66 -1.78
N GLU A 15 11.16 9.95 -3.09
CA GLU A 15 9.88 10.29 -3.70
C GLU A 15 8.97 9.05 -3.84
N ILE A 16 9.57 7.89 -4.13
CA ILE A 16 8.84 6.61 -4.15
C ILE A 16 8.24 6.32 -2.77
N GLU A 17 9.02 6.48 -1.71
CA GLU A 17 8.54 6.25 -0.33
C GLU A 17 7.43 7.24 0.04
N LYS A 18 7.56 8.52 -0.35
CA LYS A 18 6.50 9.51 -0.16
C LYS A 18 5.19 9.10 -0.84
N ILE A 19 5.23 8.65 -2.09
CA ILE A 19 4.04 8.17 -2.83
C ILE A 19 3.42 6.95 -2.12
N LYS A 20 4.24 6.01 -1.64
CA LYS A 20 3.75 4.85 -0.86
C LYS A 20 3.06 5.30 0.42
N MET A 21 3.65 6.25 1.16
CA MET A 21 3.07 6.79 2.39
C MET A 21 1.71 7.43 2.12
N GLU A 22 1.59 8.26 1.09
CA GLU A 22 0.32 8.89 0.69
C GLU A 22 -0.75 7.84 0.35
N LEU A 23 -0.39 6.79 -0.38
CA LEU A 23 -1.30 5.68 -0.70
C LEU A 23 -1.73 4.91 0.56
N ILE A 24 -0.81 4.65 1.50
CA ILE A 24 -1.12 3.97 2.76
C ILE A 24 -2.08 4.82 3.61
N VAL A 25 -1.88 6.14 3.67
CA VAL A 25 -2.80 7.05 4.36
C VAL A 25 -4.21 6.97 3.79
N GLU A 26 -4.36 6.92 2.46
CA GLU A 26 -5.66 6.73 1.82
C GLU A 26 -6.29 5.36 2.13
N ILE A 27 -5.49 4.30 2.16
CA ILE A 27 -5.94 2.96 2.58
C ILE A 27 -6.49 2.99 4.01
N ILE A 28 -5.79 3.63 4.96
CA ILE A 28 -6.22 3.75 6.36
C ILE A 28 -7.55 4.51 6.43
N LYS A 29 -7.71 5.58 5.64
CA LYS A 29 -8.97 6.34 5.57
C LYS A 29 -10.11 5.46 5.06
N LEU A 30 -9.92 4.72 3.97
CA LEU A 30 -10.92 3.80 3.42
C LEU A 30 -11.34 2.75 4.46
N ARG A 31 -10.38 2.14 5.17
CA ARG A 31 -10.67 1.18 6.24
C ARG A 31 -11.55 1.80 7.33
N LYS A 32 -11.16 2.98 7.82
CA LYS A 32 -11.89 3.70 8.89
C LYS A 32 -13.30 4.10 8.43
N GLN A 33 -13.46 4.57 7.20
CA GLN A 33 -14.77 4.90 6.61
C GLN A 33 -15.67 3.67 6.48
N ALA A 34 -15.10 2.52 6.14
CA ALA A 34 -15.79 1.23 6.11
C ALA A 34 -16.05 0.63 7.50
N LYS A 35 -15.60 1.29 8.59
CA LYS A 35 -15.71 0.83 9.98
C LYS A 35 -15.13 -0.56 10.23
N LEU A 36 -14.08 -0.93 9.48
CA LEU A 36 -13.39 -2.20 9.63
C LEU A 36 -12.23 -2.07 10.63
N SER A 37 -12.08 -3.07 11.49
CA SER A 37 -10.83 -3.32 12.21
C SER A 37 -9.72 -3.74 11.25
N GLN A 38 -8.46 -3.65 11.71
CA GLN A 38 -7.34 -4.17 10.93
C GLN A 38 -7.48 -5.68 10.69
N LYS A 39 -8.03 -6.43 11.65
CA LYS A 39 -8.24 -7.87 11.47
C LYS A 39 -9.23 -8.16 10.35
N GLU A 40 -10.37 -7.48 10.33
CA GLU A 40 -11.41 -7.69 9.32
C GLU A 40 -10.93 -7.29 7.92
N LEU A 41 -10.19 -6.18 7.78
CA LEU A 41 -9.62 -5.82 6.49
C LEU A 41 -8.55 -6.83 6.04
N ALA A 42 -7.69 -7.28 6.96
CA ALA A 42 -6.66 -8.26 6.65
C ALA A 42 -7.27 -9.57 6.13
N GLU A 43 -8.32 -10.06 6.78
CA GLU A 43 -9.08 -11.25 6.36
C GLU A 43 -9.67 -11.08 4.95
N LYS A 44 -10.31 -9.93 4.67
CA LYS A 44 -10.84 -9.62 3.33
C LYS A 44 -9.75 -9.56 2.25
N CYS A 45 -8.55 -9.14 2.62
CA CYS A 45 -7.39 -9.10 1.73
C CYS A 45 -6.62 -10.43 1.62
N GLY A 46 -7.01 -11.47 2.37
CA GLY A 46 -6.29 -12.74 2.43
C GLY A 46 -4.90 -12.63 3.08
N MET A 47 -4.72 -11.72 4.03
CA MET A 47 -3.47 -11.51 4.77
C MET A 47 -3.66 -11.65 6.29
N LYS A 48 -2.56 -11.75 7.03
CA LYS A 48 -2.60 -11.80 8.50
C LYS A 48 -2.74 -10.37 9.07
N GLN A 49 -3.47 -10.19 10.17
CA GLN A 49 -3.63 -8.87 10.80
C GLN A 49 -2.30 -8.15 11.10
N PRO A 50 -1.23 -8.82 11.62
CA PRO A 50 0.05 -8.14 11.84
C PRO A 50 0.71 -7.64 10.56
N GLN A 51 0.45 -8.30 9.42
CA GLN A 51 0.94 -7.82 8.12
C GLN A 51 0.23 -6.53 7.72
N LEU A 52 -1.08 -6.43 7.94
CA LEU A 52 -1.80 -5.19 7.68
C LEU A 52 -1.39 -4.08 8.66
N ALA A 53 -1.18 -4.38 9.95
CA ALA A 53 -0.72 -3.41 10.93
C ALA A 53 0.61 -2.78 10.50
N LYS A 54 1.59 -3.59 10.10
CA LYS A 54 2.87 -3.12 9.54
C LYS A 54 2.72 -2.20 8.32
N ILE A 55 1.75 -2.49 7.45
CA ILE A 55 1.46 -1.62 6.31
C ILE A 55 0.93 -0.27 6.82
N GLU A 56 -0.03 -0.26 7.74
CA GLU A 56 -0.63 0.97 8.27
C GLU A 56 0.33 1.80 9.13
N ASP A 57 1.25 1.15 9.83
CA ASP A 57 2.24 1.80 10.69
C ASP A 57 3.45 2.33 9.91
N LEU A 58 3.47 2.15 8.58
CA LEU A 58 4.63 2.42 7.72
C LEU A 58 5.89 1.63 8.13
N ASP A 59 5.71 0.60 8.96
CA ASP A 59 6.73 -0.31 9.48
C ASP A 59 6.76 -1.61 8.65
N GLY A 60 6.94 -1.42 7.35
CA GLY A 60 7.00 -2.47 6.36
C GLY A 60 7.31 -1.85 5.01
N ASN A 61 8.02 -2.56 4.15
CA ASN A 61 8.22 -2.15 2.76
C ASN A 61 7.24 -2.93 1.87
N PRO A 62 5.93 -2.61 1.89
CA PRO A 62 4.96 -3.35 1.10
C PRO A 62 5.25 -3.17 -0.38
N THR A 63 5.02 -4.25 -1.13
CA THR A 63 5.02 -4.16 -2.59
C THR A 63 3.79 -3.39 -3.06
N ILE A 64 3.88 -2.78 -4.26
CA ILE A 64 2.73 -2.13 -4.88
C ILE A 64 1.54 -3.10 -5.02
N GLU A 65 1.81 -4.36 -5.35
CA GLU A 65 0.80 -5.42 -5.44
C GLU A 65 0.03 -5.60 -4.12
N THR A 66 0.73 -5.52 -2.99
CA THR A 66 0.12 -5.63 -1.65
C THR A 66 -0.83 -4.46 -1.40
N LEU A 67 -0.41 -3.24 -1.75
CA LEU A 67 -1.26 -2.05 -1.62
C LEU A 67 -2.47 -2.12 -2.56
N LEU A 68 -2.29 -2.58 -3.79
CA LEU A 68 -3.38 -2.74 -4.77
C LEU A 68 -4.41 -3.79 -4.34
N ARG A 69 -4.00 -4.89 -3.68
CA ARG A 69 -4.94 -5.87 -3.12
C ARG A 69 -5.93 -5.23 -2.15
N VAL A 70 -5.47 -4.26 -1.35
CA VAL A 70 -6.35 -3.52 -0.44
C VAL A 70 -7.36 -2.67 -1.21
N LEU A 71 -6.94 -2.00 -2.30
CA LEU A 71 -7.85 -1.20 -3.13
C LEU A 71 -8.94 -2.06 -3.79
N VAL A 72 -8.60 -3.29 -4.20
CA VAL A 72 -9.56 -4.23 -4.80
C VAL A 72 -10.69 -4.58 -3.83
N VAL A 73 -10.41 -4.76 -2.53
CA VAL A 73 -11.44 -5.01 -1.49
C VAL A 73 -12.46 -3.87 -1.40
N PHE A 74 -12.04 -2.64 -1.69
CA PHE A 74 -12.91 -1.47 -1.67
C PHE A 74 -13.48 -1.10 -3.05
N HIS A 75 -13.26 -1.94 -4.07
CA HIS A 75 -13.62 -1.66 -5.47
C HIS A 75 -13.06 -0.31 -5.98
N LYS A 76 -11.87 0.06 -5.49
CA LYS A 76 -11.16 1.27 -5.90
C LYS A 76 -10.08 0.95 -6.93
N LYS A 77 -9.63 1.99 -7.63
CA LYS A 77 -8.56 1.94 -8.63
C LYS A 77 -7.53 3.00 -8.28
N LEU A 78 -6.25 2.72 -8.55
CA LEU A 78 -5.22 3.74 -8.53
C LEU A 78 -5.37 4.60 -9.79
N VAL A 79 -5.41 5.93 -9.61
CA VAL A 79 -5.46 6.90 -10.70
C VAL A 79 -4.25 7.81 -10.56
N VAL A 80 -3.52 7.99 -11.66
CA VAL A 80 -2.42 8.94 -11.76
C VAL A 80 -2.93 10.10 -12.59
N ALA A 81 -2.86 11.32 -12.04
CA ALA A 81 -3.30 12.56 -12.69
C ALA A 81 -2.11 13.33 -13.24
#